data_AF-A0A800JKD1-F1
#
_entry.id   AF-A0A800JKD1-F1
#
_cell.length_a   1.000
_cell.length_b   1.000
_cell.length_c   1.000
_cell.angle_alpha   90.00
_cell.angle_beta   90.00
_cell.angle_gamma   90.00
#
_symmetry.space_group_name_H-M   'P 1'
#
loop_
_entity.id
_entity.type
_entity.pdbx_description
1 polymer ?
#
loop_
_entity_poly.entity_id
_entity_poly.type
_entity_poly.pdbx_seq_one_letter_code
_entity_poly.pdbx_strand_id
1 'polypeptide(L)'
;MNFFKFQSLLILFICFICAHEVKADHHEKIKILYMGGRDHDWKGYYEAIVPLFKKQGDFELIFSNKLDDLKAENIKDYDVVLFFGSGGNFTDPSQESGLETYVKKGGGVVGVHATDAFKKSDTYWKLFGGRFIGHGGGEFKIIFTDQNHPITKGMKPFIIHDESYRDKLHPETEDKLHHLGRIDRGKENHSMIWIHEYGKGRLFNTGLGHDEKAWPNPALQKLVVRAIYWAAKKSVKDPK
;
A
#
# COMPACT_ATOMS: atom_id res chain seq x y z
N MET A 1 33.58 82.59 2.17
CA MET A 1 34.15 81.28 1.82
C MET A 1 33.22 80.22 2.39
N ASN A 2 32.61 79.43 1.51
CA ASN A 2 31.41 78.62 1.77
C ASN A 2 31.65 77.50 2.78
N PHE A 3 30.85 77.45 3.85
CA PHE A 3 30.72 76.26 4.71
C PHE A 3 29.49 75.47 4.29
N PHE A 4 29.72 74.34 3.61
CA PHE A 4 28.70 73.32 3.34
C PHE A 4 28.33 72.60 4.66
N LYS A 5 27.06 72.66 5.06
CA LYS A 5 26.49 71.78 6.09
C LYS A 5 26.16 70.43 5.46
N PHE A 6 26.85 69.37 5.88
CA PHE A 6 26.42 68.00 5.61
C PHE A 6 25.37 67.60 6.66
N GLN A 7 24.13 67.40 6.23
CA GLN A 7 23.13 66.65 7.01
C GLN A 7 23.34 65.16 6.75
N SER A 8 23.74 64.41 7.78
CA SER A 8 23.78 62.94 7.72
C SER A 8 22.35 62.39 7.78
N LEU A 9 21.88 61.81 6.67
CA LEU A 9 20.62 61.08 6.60
C LEU A 9 20.86 59.65 7.13
N LEU A 10 20.32 59.36 8.32
CA LEU A 10 20.35 58.00 8.89
C LEU A 10 19.26 57.16 8.23
N ILE A 11 19.63 56.28 7.29
CA ILE A 11 18.70 55.32 6.69
C ILE A 11 18.58 54.11 7.63
N LEU A 12 17.45 54.00 8.33
CA LEU A 12 17.12 52.85 9.17
C LEU A 12 16.69 51.68 8.27
N PHE A 13 17.58 50.70 8.04
CA PHE A 13 17.23 49.43 7.41
C PHE A 13 16.42 48.58 8.39
N ILE A 14 15.10 48.60 8.28
CA ILE A 14 14.23 47.66 8.99
C ILE A 14 14.31 46.32 8.24
N CYS A 15 15.17 45.43 8.73
CA CYS A 15 15.20 44.05 8.28
C CYS A 15 13.92 43.36 8.75
N PHE A 16 12.94 43.21 7.87
CA PHE A 16 11.82 42.29 8.08
C PHE A 16 12.37 40.86 8.07
N ILE A 17 12.75 40.36 9.24
CA ILE A 17 12.95 38.92 9.43
C ILE A 17 11.55 38.32 9.44
N CYS A 18 11.09 37.84 8.28
CA CYS A 18 9.98 36.91 8.23
C CYS A 18 10.42 35.63 8.93
N ALA A 19 10.16 35.53 10.23
CA ALA A 19 10.24 34.29 10.96
C ALA A 19 9.23 33.32 10.33
N HIS A 20 9.70 32.49 9.40
CA HIS A 20 8.98 31.27 9.05
C HIS A 20 9.04 30.40 10.30
N GLU A 21 7.92 30.26 11.00
CA GLU A 21 7.71 29.14 11.88
C GLU A 21 7.94 27.88 11.05
N VAL A 22 9.08 27.23 11.26
CA VAL A 22 9.27 25.84 10.87
C VAL A 22 8.28 25.08 11.75
N LYS A 23 7.07 24.85 11.25
CA LYS A 23 6.18 23.86 11.84
C LYS A 23 6.98 22.56 11.87
N ALA A 24 7.32 22.10 13.07
CA ALA A 24 7.77 20.74 13.26
C ALA A 24 6.71 19.86 12.60
N ASP A 25 7.10 19.14 11.55
CA ASP A 25 6.25 18.15 10.92
C ASP A 25 6.10 17.03 11.94
N HIS A 26 5.12 17.17 12.83
CA HIS A 26 4.56 16.04 13.55
C HIS A 26 3.88 15.19 12.49
N HIS A 27 4.68 14.44 11.72
CA HIS A 27 4.18 13.43 10.82
C HIS A 27 3.45 12.41 11.69
N GLU A 28 2.12 12.56 11.75
CA GLU A 28 1.24 11.52 12.25
C GLU A 28 1.58 10.24 11.48
N LYS A 29 1.79 9.15 12.22
CA LYS A 29 2.14 7.86 11.62
C LYS A 29 1.03 7.43 10.68
N ILE A 30 1.38 6.75 9.59
CA ILE A 30 0.39 6.10 8.74
C ILE A 30 -0.28 5.01 9.57
N LYS A 31 -1.58 5.17 9.82
CA LYS A 31 -2.36 4.24 10.64
C LYS A 31 -2.91 3.11 9.78
N ILE A 32 -2.47 1.89 10.06
CA ILE A 32 -2.70 0.70 9.24
C ILE A 32 -3.60 -0.26 10.01
N LEU A 33 -4.76 -0.59 9.45
CA LEU A 33 -5.57 -1.71 9.89
C LEU A 33 -5.09 -2.99 9.22
N TYR A 34 -4.41 -3.86 9.96
CA TYR A 34 -4.11 -5.22 9.51
C TYR A 34 -5.34 -6.10 9.71
N MET A 35 -5.93 -6.56 8.62
CA MET A 35 -7.09 -7.44 8.64
C MET A 35 -6.66 -8.91 8.55
N GLY A 36 -6.57 -9.58 9.69
CA GLY A 36 -6.39 -11.03 9.79
C GLY A 36 -7.70 -11.79 9.98
N GLY A 37 -7.61 -13.01 10.53
CA GLY A 37 -8.78 -13.79 10.97
C GLY A 37 -9.45 -14.64 9.91
N ARG A 38 -8.82 -14.81 8.75
CA ARG A 38 -9.29 -15.69 7.67
C ARG A 38 -8.30 -16.84 7.48
N ASP A 39 -8.36 -17.51 6.33
CA ASP A 39 -7.43 -18.59 5.99
C ASP A 39 -5.99 -18.04 5.85
N HIS A 40 -5.02 -18.95 5.77
CA HIS A 40 -3.56 -18.68 5.82
C HIS A 40 -3.03 -18.26 7.19
N ASP A 41 -1.70 -18.35 7.35
CA ASP A 41 -1.02 -17.94 8.58
C ASP A 41 -0.89 -16.41 8.69
N TRP A 42 -2.03 -15.76 8.89
CA TRP A 42 -2.08 -14.33 9.13
C TRP A 42 -1.42 -13.91 10.44
N LYS A 43 -1.22 -14.83 11.39
CA LYS A 43 -0.50 -14.54 12.64
C LYS A 43 1.00 -14.48 12.37
N GLY A 44 1.56 -15.49 11.72
CA GLY A 44 2.96 -15.51 11.34
C GLY A 44 3.33 -14.35 10.43
N TYR A 45 2.49 -14.03 9.43
CA TYR A 45 2.77 -12.87 8.57
C TYR A 45 2.76 -11.56 9.37
N TYR A 46 1.80 -11.38 10.28
CA TYR A 46 1.75 -10.24 11.19
C TYR A 46 3.02 -10.15 12.05
N GLU A 47 3.44 -11.26 12.66
CA GLU A 47 4.68 -11.33 13.46
C GLU A 47 5.92 -11.03 12.62
N ALA A 48 5.96 -11.44 11.35
CA ALA A 48 7.08 -11.20 10.44
C ALA A 48 7.20 -9.73 10.03
N ILE A 49 6.09 -9.01 9.80
CA ILE A 49 6.12 -7.60 9.36
C ILE A 49 6.28 -6.60 10.52
N VAL A 50 5.89 -6.96 11.75
CA VAL A 50 5.96 -6.07 12.91
C VAL A 50 7.37 -5.52 13.17
N PRO A 51 8.46 -6.33 13.19
CA PRO A 51 9.82 -5.81 13.35
C PRO A 51 10.22 -4.83 12.26
N LEU A 52 9.86 -5.12 11.00
CA LEU A 52 10.12 -4.27 9.85
C LEU A 52 9.42 -2.90 10.02
N PHE A 53 8.14 -2.91 10.40
CA PHE A 53 7.35 -1.67 10.54
C PHE A 53 7.79 -0.85 11.75
N LYS A 54 8.14 -1.51 12.87
CA LYS A 54 8.75 -0.86 14.03
C LYS A 54 10.07 -0.18 13.67
N LYS A 55 10.93 -0.86 12.90
CA LYS A 55 12.19 -0.29 12.40
C LYS A 55 11.94 0.89 11.46
N GLN A 56 10.92 0.80 10.60
CA GLN A 56 10.53 1.91 9.71
C GLN A 56 10.11 3.15 10.51
N GLY A 57 9.33 2.98 11.58
CA GLY A 57 8.96 4.03 12.53
C GLY A 57 7.81 4.95 12.10
N ASP A 58 7.49 4.99 10.80
CA ASP A 58 6.46 5.85 10.22
C ASP A 58 5.05 5.23 10.25
N PHE A 59 4.93 3.97 10.70
CA PHE A 59 3.70 3.19 10.66
C PHE A 59 3.17 2.88 12.07
N GLU A 60 1.86 3.00 12.25
CA GLU A 60 1.13 2.47 13.39
C GLU A 60 0.28 1.29 12.90
N LEU A 61 0.61 0.08 13.34
CA LEU A 61 -0.06 -1.14 12.90
C LEU A 61 -1.07 -1.59 13.96
N ILE A 62 -2.35 -1.66 13.59
CA ILE A 62 -3.45 -2.12 14.43
C ILE A 62 -3.94 -3.44 13.87
N PHE A 63 -3.88 -4.49 14.68
CA PHE A 63 -4.41 -5.80 14.34
C PHE A 63 -5.92 -5.86 14.56
N SER A 64 -6.66 -6.43 13.60
CA SER A 64 -8.02 -6.91 13.82
C SER A 64 -8.33 -8.20 13.05
N ASN A 65 -9.17 -9.04 13.66
CA ASN A 65 -9.85 -10.17 13.02
C ASN A 65 -11.38 -10.00 13.03
N LYS A 66 -11.88 -8.79 13.27
CA LYS A 66 -13.31 -8.48 13.31
C LYS A 66 -13.71 -7.80 12.02
N LEU A 67 -14.56 -8.45 11.22
CA LEU A 67 -15.04 -7.86 9.95
C LEU A 67 -15.81 -6.56 10.15
N ASP A 68 -16.40 -6.34 11.34
CA ASP A 68 -17.11 -5.10 11.67
C ASP A 68 -16.19 -3.87 11.70
N ASP A 69 -14.87 -4.04 11.80
CA ASP A 69 -13.93 -2.92 11.63
C ASP A 69 -13.87 -2.40 10.19
N LEU A 70 -14.46 -3.13 9.23
CA LEU A 70 -14.63 -2.68 7.84
C LEU A 70 -15.88 -1.83 7.61
N LYS A 71 -16.77 -1.70 8.62
CA LYS A 71 -17.93 -0.81 8.54
C LYS A 71 -17.48 0.65 8.47
N ALA A 72 -18.25 1.48 7.78
CA ALA A 72 -17.84 2.84 7.40
C ALA A 72 -17.43 3.72 8.59
N GLU A 73 -18.11 3.58 9.73
CA GLU A 73 -17.85 4.28 10.97
C GLU A 73 -16.53 3.90 11.65
N ASN A 74 -16.03 2.69 11.41
CA ASN A 74 -14.83 2.14 12.04
C ASN A 74 -13.61 2.27 11.10
N ILE A 75 -13.78 1.92 9.83
CA ILE A 75 -12.69 1.87 8.84
C ILE A 75 -12.15 3.25 8.47
N LYS A 76 -12.97 4.31 8.63
CA LYS A 76 -12.62 5.69 8.26
C LYS A 76 -11.43 6.28 9.05
N ASP A 77 -11.09 5.67 10.18
CA ASP A 77 -10.03 6.15 11.08
C ASP A 77 -8.64 5.58 10.72
N TYR A 78 -8.50 4.89 9.58
CA TYR A 78 -7.26 4.28 9.10
C TYR A 78 -6.85 4.86 7.74
N ASP A 79 -5.56 5.13 7.55
CA ASP A 79 -5.01 5.58 6.27
C ASP A 79 -4.94 4.42 5.26
N VAL A 80 -4.62 3.22 5.75
CA VAL A 80 -4.44 2.01 4.94
C VAL A 80 -5.08 0.81 5.62
N VAL A 81 -5.76 -0.02 4.84
CA VAL A 81 -6.16 -1.37 5.23
C VAL A 81 -5.21 -2.36 4.56
N LEU A 82 -4.48 -3.14 5.37
CA LEU A 82 -3.59 -4.19 4.92
C LEU A 82 -4.32 -5.54 5.02
N PHE A 83 -4.71 -6.08 3.87
CA PHE A 83 -5.26 -7.43 3.78
C PHE A 83 -4.14 -8.44 3.54
N PHE A 84 -4.13 -9.47 4.37
CA PHE A 84 -3.35 -10.68 4.15
C PHE A 84 -4.26 -11.92 4.14
N GLY A 85 -3.92 -12.89 3.30
CA GLY A 85 -4.53 -14.21 3.28
C GLY A 85 -5.83 -14.31 2.47
N SER A 86 -6.40 -15.50 2.48
CA SER A 86 -7.52 -15.88 1.62
C SER A 86 -8.81 -16.21 2.39
N GLY A 87 -9.84 -16.63 1.67
CA GLY A 87 -11.05 -17.18 2.25
C GLY A 87 -11.96 -16.16 2.91
N GLY A 88 -12.88 -16.67 3.75
CA GLY A 88 -13.91 -15.87 4.41
C GLY A 88 -14.96 -15.29 3.45
N ASN A 89 -16.03 -14.74 4.05
CA ASN A 89 -17.06 -13.96 3.37
C ASN A 89 -17.49 -12.81 4.28
N PHE A 90 -17.95 -11.70 3.70
CA PHE A 90 -18.66 -10.69 4.49
C PHE A 90 -19.87 -11.34 5.15
N THR A 91 -20.08 -11.05 6.42
CA THR A 91 -21.21 -11.57 7.20
C THR A 91 -22.34 -10.56 7.31
N ASP A 92 -22.06 -9.30 7.00
CA ASP A 92 -22.97 -8.17 7.06
C ASP A 92 -22.71 -7.26 5.83
N PRO A 93 -23.74 -6.92 5.01
CA PRO A 93 -23.58 -6.05 3.85
C PRO A 93 -22.94 -4.68 4.13
N SER A 94 -23.04 -4.18 5.37
CA SER A 94 -22.40 -2.93 5.79
C SER A 94 -20.87 -3.02 5.84
N GLN A 95 -20.29 -4.23 5.94
CA GLN A 95 -18.84 -4.45 5.88
C GLN A 95 -18.32 -4.25 4.46
N GLU A 96 -19.00 -4.84 3.47
CA GLU A 96 -18.66 -4.73 2.05
C GLU A 96 -18.82 -3.28 1.55
N SER A 97 -19.99 -2.69 1.82
CA SER A 97 -20.29 -1.30 1.44
C SER A 97 -19.45 -0.29 2.21
N GLY A 98 -19.06 -0.60 3.45
CA GLY A 98 -18.10 0.17 4.24
C GLY A 98 -16.72 0.22 3.59
N LEU A 99 -16.18 -0.94 3.19
CA LEU A 99 -14.92 -1.02 2.44
C LEU A 99 -15.00 -0.27 1.11
N GLU A 100 -16.07 -0.45 0.33
CA GLU A 100 -16.22 0.25 -0.95
C GLU A 100 -16.26 1.78 -0.76
N THR A 101 -17.02 2.24 0.23
CA THR A 101 -17.14 3.66 0.57
C THR A 101 -15.81 4.24 1.02
N TYR A 102 -15.08 3.52 1.87
CA TYR A 102 -13.74 3.87 2.34
C TYR A 102 -12.78 4.14 1.18
N VAL A 103 -12.69 3.19 0.25
CA VAL A 103 -11.85 3.32 -0.94
C VAL A 103 -12.32 4.49 -1.79
N LYS A 104 -13.61 4.58 -2.13
CA LYS A 104 -14.16 5.69 -2.94
C LYS A 104 -13.82 7.06 -2.35
N LYS A 105 -13.81 7.19 -1.02
CA LYS A 105 -13.50 8.44 -0.29
C LYS A 105 -12.01 8.74 -0.17
N GLY A 106 -11.13 7.79 -0.48
CA GLY A 106 -9.70 8.05 -0.57
C GLY A 106 -8.83 7.19 0.32
N GLY A 107 -9.41 6.20 1.01
CA GLY A 107 -8.69 5.21 1.78
C GLY A 107 -7.76 4.35 0.93
N GLY A 108 -6.65 3.92 1.53
CA GLY A 108 -5.66 3.05 0.90
C GLY A 108 -5.91 1.58 1.20
N VAL A 109 -5.64 0.70 0.24
CA VAL A 109 -5.67 -0.75 0.47
C VAL A 109 -4.38 -1.37 -0.03
N VAL A 110 -3.79 -2.25 0.77
CA VAL A 110 -2.63 -3.06 0.38
C VAL A 110 -3.04 -4.52 0.54
N GLY A 111 -3.07 -5.24 -0.57
CA GLY A 111 -3.35 -6.66 -0.65
C GLY A 111 -2.09 -7.47 -0.81
N VAL A 112 -1.82 -8.37 0.12
CA VAL A 112 -0.75 -9.36 0.04
C VAL A 112 -1.40 -10.73 0.06
N HIS A 113 -1.33 -11.45 -1.05
CA HIS A 113 -1.95 -12.77 -1.19
C HIS A 113 -3.46 -12.78 -0.89
N ALA A 114 -4.16 -11.71 -1.30
CA ALA A 114 -5.49 -11.37 -0.79
C ALA A 114 -6.63 -11.51 -1.82
N THR A 115 -6.33 -11.86 -3.08
CA THR A 115 -7.35 -11.99 -4.14
C THR A 115 -8.21 -13.25 -4.05
N ASP A 116 -7.85 -14.19 -3.16
CA ASP A 116 -8.65 -15.38 -2.84
C ASP A 116 -9.61 -15.17 -1.66
N ALA A 117 -9.63 -13.97 -1.06
CA ALA A 117 -10.59 -13.62 -0.03
C ALA A 117 -11.96 -13.20 -0.61
N PHE A 118 -13.03 -13.38 0.17
CA PHE A 118 -14.37 -12.85 -0.11
C PHE A 118 -14.93 -13.16 -1.51
N LYS A 119 -14.68 -14.36 -2.06
CA LYS A 119 -14.94 -14.70 -3.48
C LYS A 119 -16.39 -14.53 -3.95
N LYS A 120 -17.34 -14.48 -3.02
CA LYS A 120 -18.78 -14.23 -3.27
C LYS A 120 -19.11 -12.75 -3.49
N SER A 121 -18.20 -11.83 -3.16
CA SER A 121 -18.35 -10.39 -3.29
C SER A 121 -17.84 -9.91 -4.65
N ASP A 122 -18.75 -9.43 -5.49
CA ASP A 122 -18.40 -8.77 -6.75
C ASP A 122 -17.67 -7.44 -6.47
N THR A 123 -18.11 -6.71 -5.44
CA THR A 123 -17.46 -5.48 -4.98
C THR A 123 -15.98 -5.70 -4.65
N TYR A 124 -15.64 -6.74 -3.89
CA TYR A 124 -14.25 -7.05 -3.54
C TYR A 124 -13.43 -7.40 -4.78
N TRP A 125 -13.99 -8.22 -5.69
CA TRP A 125 -13.35 -8.53 -6.97
C TRP A 125 -13.09 -7.28 -7.80
N LYS A 126 -14.07 -6.39 -7.91
CA LYS A 126 -13.97 -5.11 -8.62
C LYS A 126 -12.94 -4.17 -7.99
N LEU A 127 -12.91 -4.06 -6.66
CA LEU A 127 -11.95 -3.23 -5.95
C LEU A 127 -10.50 -3.72 -6.15
N PHE A 128 -10.24 -5.01 -5.91
CA PHE A 128 -8.91 -5.59 -6.11
C PHE A 128 -8.53 -5.72 -7.59
N GLY A 129 -9.51 -5.69 -8.50
CA GLY A 129 -9.33 -5.82 -9.93
C GLY A 129 -9.10 -7.24 -10.43
N GLY A 130 -8.74 -8.17 -9.53
CA GLY A 130 -8.51 -9.58 -9.82
C GLY A 130 -9.08 -10.47 -8.73
N ARG A 131 -9.49 -11.68 -9.12
CA ARG A 131 -9.93 -12.73 -8.20
C ARG A 131 -9.21 -14.02 -8.51
N PHE A 132 -8.71 -14.66 -7.47
CA PHE A 132 -7.91 -15.88 -7.59
C PHE A 132 -8.71 -17.02 -8.27
N ILE A 133 -8.05 -17.68 -9.22
CA ILE A 133 -8.58 -18.85 -9.95
C ILE A 133 -7.66 -20.07 -9.89
N GLY A 134 -6.49 -19.96 -9.25
CA GLY A 134 -5.55 -21.07 -9.10
C GLY A 134 -4.13 -20.58 -8.88
N HIS A 135 -3.24 -21.46 -8.44
CA HIS A 135 -1.82 -21.17 -8.30
C HIS A 135 -0.97 -22.29 -8.88
N GLY A 136 0.31 -22.02 -9.10
CA GLY A 136 1.36 -23.03 -9.03
C GLY A 136 2.13 -22.89 -7.71
N GLY A 137 3.37 -23.35 -7.67
CA GLY A 137 4.26 -23.13 -6.53
C GLY A 137 5.73 -23.27 -6.90
N GLY A 138 6.62 -23.05 -5.95
CA GLY A 138 8.06 -23.21 -6.10
C GLY A 138 8.79 -21.92 -6.40
N GLU A 139 10.00 -22.03 -6.95
CA GLU A 139 10.85 -20.87 -7.25
C GLU A 139 10.49 -20.26 -8.60
N PHE A 140 10.45 -18.93 -8.67
CA PHE A 140 10.25 -18.18 -9.90
C PHE A 140 10.84 -16.77 -9.81
N LYS A 141 10.99 -16.13 -10.97
CA LYS A 141 11.45 -14.74 -11.08
C LYS A 141 10.25 -13.81 -11.21
N ILE A 142 10.31 -12.66 -10.53
CA ILE A 142 9.44 -11.50 -10.75
C ILE A 142 10.18 -10.47 -11.60
N ILE A 143 9.54 -10.00 -12.66
CA ILE A 143 10.02 -8.91 -13.52
C ILE A 143 9.06 -7.72 -13.38
N PHE A 144 9.61 -6.53 -13.19
CA PHE A 144 8.82 -5.30 -13.14
C PHE A 144 8.50 -4.80 -14.55
N THR A 145 7.22 -4.53 -14.80
CA THR A 145 6.69 -4.05 -16.09
C THR A 145 6.70 -2.53 -16.17
N ASP A 146 6.69 -1.84 -15.03
CA ASP A 146 6.96 -0.41 -14.93
C ASP A 146 7.97 -0.17 -13.80
N GLN A 147 9.11 0.45 -14.11
CA GLN A 147 10.15 0.84 -13.14
C GLN A 147 10.19 2.36 -12.91
N ASN A 148 9.22 3.11 -13.40
CA ASN A 148 9.04 4.54 -13.14
C ASN A 148 8.04 4.79 -12.01
N HIS A 149 7.06 3.90 -11.82
CA HIS A 149 6.10 4.00 -10.72
C HIS A 149 6.81 4.07 -9.35
N PRO A 150 6.37 4.92 -8.41
CA PRO A 150 7.03 5.08 -7.10
C PRO A 150 7.26 3.77 -6.32
N ILE A 151 6.34 2.80 -6.43
CA ILE A 151 6.46 1.50 -5.76
C ILE A 151 7.64 0.70 -6.32
N THR A 152 7.81 0.66 -7.63
CA THR A 152 8.79 -0.21 -8.33
C THR A 152 10.03 0.55 -8.80
N LYS A 153 10.11 1.86 -8.55
CA LYS A 153 11.21 2.71 -9.00
C LYS A 153 12.57 2.17 -8.57
N GLY A 154 13.42 1.88 -9.55
CA GLY A 154 14.77 1.34 -9.35
C GLY A 154 14.83 -0.09 -8.79
N MET A 155 13.70 -0.79 -8.66
CA MET A 155 13.69 -2.19 -8.24
C MET A 155 14.17 -3.08 -9.39
N LYS A 156 15.06 -4.03 -9.09
CA LYS A 156 15.55 -5.02 -10.06
C LYS A 156 14.70 -6.30 -10.00
N PRO A 157 14.59 -7.07 -11.09
CA PRO A 157 14.00 -8.40 -11.03
C PRO A 157 14.60 -9.23 -9.90
N PHE A 158 13.77 -10.05 -9.25
CA PHE A 158 14.18 -10.85 -8.10
C PHE A 158 13.59 -12.26 -8.19
N ILE A 159 14.24 -13.21 -7.50
CA ILE A 159 13.79 -14.59 -7.37
C ILE A 159 13.10 -14.75 -6.02
N ILE A 160 12.02 -15.54 -6.00
CA ILE A 160 11.27 -15.87 -4.79
C ILE A 160 10.75 -17.31 -4.87
N HIS A 161 10.66 -17.98 -3.72
CA HIS A 161 9.99 -19.26 -3.57
C HIS A 161 8.63 -19.02 -2.90
N ASP A 162 7.55 -19.28 -3.63
CA ASP A 162 6.19 -18.92 -3.19
C ASP A 162 5.12 -19.64 -4.02
N GLU A 163 3.86 -19.34 -3.79
CA GLU A 163 2.76 -19.66 -4.70
C GLU A 163 2.66 -18.66 -5.87
N SER A 164 2.52 -19.20 -7.09
CA SER A 164 2.33 -18.38 -8.29
C SER A 164 0.84 -18.17 -8.58
N TYR A 165 0.21 -17.26 -7.81
CA TYR A 165 -1.20 -16.89 -7.97
C TYR A 165 -1.55 -16.49 -9.39
N ARG A 166 -2.67 -17.00 -9.90
CA ARG A 166 -3.34 -16.62 -11.14
C ARG A 166 -4.70 -16.02 -10.81
N ASP A 167 -4.99 -14.89 -11.41
CA ASP A 167 -6.22 -14.14 -11.18
C ASP A 167 -7.01 -13.99 -12.48
N LYS A 168 -8.34 -14.12 -12.35
CA LYS A 168 -9.27 -13.63 -13.35
C LYS A 168 -9.51 -12.15 -13.08
N LEU A 169 -9.18 -11.29 -14.04
CA LEU A 169 -9.44 -9.86 -13.92
C LEU A 169 -10.94 -9.57 -14.00
N HIS A 170 -11.38 -8.55 -13.28
CA HIS A 170 -12.77 -8.12 -13.28
C HIS A 170 -13.07 -7.36 -14.58
N PRO A 171 -14.10 -7.73 -15.37
CA PRO A 171 -14.32 -7.20 -16.71
C PRO A 171 -14.58 -5.67 -16.74
N GLU A 172 -15.10 -5.08 -15.68
CA GLU A 172 -15.34 -3.61 -15.61
C GLU A 172 -14.11 -2.78 -15.23
N THR A 173 -13.02 -3.42 -14.80
CA THR A 173 -11.84 -2.72 -14.26
C THR A 173 -10.53 -3.25 -14.79
N GLU A 174 -10.52 -4.32 -15.59
CA GLU A 174 -9.30 -4.91 -16.16
C GLU A 174 -8.48 -3.90 -16.98
N ASP A 175 -9.14 -2.98 -17.66
CA ASP A 175 -8.55 -1.90 -18.45
C ASP A 175 -8.01 -0.73 -17.59
N LYS A 176 -8.36 -0.70 -16.30
CA LYS A 176 -7.95 0.35 -15.33
C LYS A 176 -6.78 -0.09 -14.45
N LEU A 177 -6.36 -1.35 -14.53
CA LEU A 177 -5.25 -1.84 -13.73
C LEU A 177 -3.93 -1.37 -14.32
N HIS A 178 -3.06 -0.85 -13.46
CA HIS A 178 -1.68 -0.57 -13.84
C HIS A 178 -0.80 -1.70 -13.29
N HIS A 179 -0.38 -2.58 -14.21
CA HIS A 179 0.47 -3.72 -13.91
C HIS A 179 1.91 -3.27 -13.67
N LEU A 180 2.42 -3.59 -12.47
CA LEU A 180 3.75 -3.20 -12.02
C LEU A 180 4.76 -4.35 -12.10
N GLY A 181 4.29 -5.60 -12.06
CA GLY A 181 5.17 -6.76 -12.20
C GLY A 181 4.44 -8.06 -12.52
N ARG A 182 5.19 -8.97 -13.14
CA ARG A 182 4.73 -10.29 -13.59
C ARG A 182 5.68 -11.39 -13.16
N ILE A 183 5.17 -12.61 -13.08
CA ILE A 183 6.01 -13.80 -13.02
C ILE A 183 6.73 -14.02 -14.37
N ASP A 184 7.89 -14.63 -14.29
CA ASP A 184 8.68 -15.09 -15.43
C ASP A 184 9.23 -16.49 -15.14
N ARG A 185 8.44 -17.51 -15.53
CA ARG A 185 8.80 -18.93 -15.45
C ARG A 185 8.43 -19.65 -16.75
N GLY A 186 9.00 -19.15 -17.86
CA GLY A 186 8.73 -19.68 -19.19
C GLY A 186 7.32 -19.36 -19.66
N LYS A 187 6.48 -20.40 -19.84
CA LYS A 187 5.08 -20.23 -20.29
C LYS A 187 4.19 -19.57 -19.23
N GLU A 188 4.60 -19.59 -17.96
CA GLU A 188 3.92 -18.87 -16.90
C GLU A 188 4.48 -17.45 -16.81
N ASN A 189 3.73 -16.50 -17.36
CA ASN A 189 4.18 -15.12 -17.58
C ASN A 189 3.11 -14.03 -17.32
N HIS A 190 2.18 -14.30 -16.41
CA HIS A 190 1.06 -13.41 -16.10
C HIS A 190 1.39 -12.36 -15.03
N SER A 191 0.60 -11.29 -14.97
CA SER A 191 0.75 -10.26 -13.93
C SER A 191 0.52 -10.84 -12.54
N MET A 192 1.34 -10.43 -11.58
CA MET A 192 1.18 -10.76 -10.16
C MET A 192 1.17 -9.54 -9.25
N ILE A 193 1.57 -8.37 -9.76
CA ILE A 193 1.67 -7.13 -8.99
C ILE A 193 1.03 -6.01 -9.81
N TRP A 194 0.02 -5.35 -9.26
CA TRP A 194 -0.64 -4.23 -9.91
C TRP A 194 -1.18 -3.25 -8.88
N ILE A 195 -1.55 -2.07 -9.37
CA ILE A 195 -2.33 -1.11 -8.62
C ILE A 195 -3.66 -0.83 -9.33
N HIS A 196 -4.61 -0.33 -8.56
CA HIS A 196 -5.90 0.12 -9.03
C HIS A 196 -6.26 1.40 -8.29
N GLU A 197 -6.48 2.49 -9.03
CA GLU A 197 -7.07 3.71 -8.47
C GLU A 197 -8.59 3.63 -8.66
N TYR A 198 -9.33 3.63 -7.55
CA TYR A 198 -10.79 3.45 -7.56
C TYR A 198 -11.46 4.56 -6.76
N GLY A 199 -12.26 5.40 -7.43
CA GLY A 199 -12.72 6.66 -6.85
C GLY A 199 -11.53 7.56 -6.49
N LYS A 200 -11.39 7.95 -5.22
CA LYS A 200 -10.20 8.67 -4.73
C LYS A 200 -9.16 7.75 -4.10
N GLY A 201 -9.45 6.46 -3.96
CA GLY A 201 -8.64 5.48 -3.25
C GLY A 201 -7.52 4.89 -4.09
N ARG A 202 -6.58 4.25 -3.40
CA ARG A 202 -5.40 3.62 -4.00
C ARG A 202 -5.26 2.21 -3.47
N LEU A 203 -5.41 1.23 -4.36
CA LEU A 203 -5.22 -0.17 -4.03
C LEU A 203 -3.94 -0.70 -4.67
N PHE A 204 -3.17 -1.45 -3.90
CA PHE A 204 -2.07 -2.26 -4.38
C PHE A 204 -2.41 -3.73 -4.16
N ASN A 205 -2.07 -4.57 -5.13
CA ASN A 205 -2.14 -6.02 -4.99
C ASN A 205 -0.79 -6.67 -5.33
N THR A 206 -0.42 -7.68 -4.56
CA THR A 206 0.56 -8.69 -4.95
C THR A 206 -0.01 -10.09 -4.66
N GLY A 207 0.13 -11.00 -5.63
CA GLY A 207 -0.19 -12.42 -5.43
C GLY A 207 0.81 -13.17 -4.53
N LEU A 208 1.93 -12.53 -4.20
CA LEU A 208 2.99 -13.08 -3.35
C LEU A 208 2.64 -13.00 -1.86
N GLY A 209 3.33 -13.80 -1.06
CA GLY A 209 3.33 -13.77 0.40
C GLY A 209 2.76 -15.02 1.07
N HIS A 210 2.46 -16.09 0.32
CA HIS A 210 1.89 -17.31 0.88
C HIS A 210 2.85 -18.01 1.84
N ASP A 211 4.01 -18.39 1.32
CA ASP A 211 5.00 -19.21 2.03
C ASP A 211 5.77 -18.32 3.02
N GLU A 212 5.97 -18.81 4.24
CA GLU A 212 6.76 -18.11 5.27
C GLU A 212 8.18 -17.78 4.79
N LYS A 213 8.73 -18.60 3.87
CA LYS A 213 10.03 -18.36 3.21
C LYS A 213 10.06 -17.11 2.33
N ALA A 214 8.90 -16.63 1.87
CA ALA A 214 8.78 -15.41 1.08
C ALA A 214 8.94 -14.15 1.94
N TRP A 215 8.52 -14.19 3.21
CA TRP A 215 8.46 -13.01 4.09
C TRP A 215 9.80 -12.33 4.37
N PRO A 216 10.93 -13.02 4.55
CA PRO A 216 12.23 -12.37 4.69
C PRO A 216 12.80 -11.83 3.36
N ASN A 217 12.14 -12.04 2.21
CA ASN A 217 12.64 -11.55 0.93
C ASN A 217 12.65 -10.00 0.89
N PRO A 218 13.82 -9.35 0.73
CA PRO A 218 13.93 -7.90 0.81
C PRO A 218 13.19 -7.17 -0.31
N ALA A 219 13.00 -7.81 -1.48
CA ALA A 219 12.21 -7.22 -2.56
C ALA A 219 10.71 -7.23 -2.24
N LEU A 220 10.19 -8.31 -1.64
CA LEU A 220 8.80 -8.36 -1.17
C LEU A 220 8.56 -7.34 -0.05
N GLN A 221 9.44 -7.28 0.95
CA GLN A 221 9.36 -6.28 2.01
C GLN A 221 9.39 -4.85 1.47
N LYS A 222 10.26 -4.57 0.49
CA LYS A 222 10.33 -3.27 -0.18
C LYS A 222 9.04 -2.94 -0.94
N LEU A 223 8.45 -3.90 -1.64
CA LEU A 223 7.15 -3.70 -2.31
C LEU A 223 6.06 -3.32 -1.31
N VAL A 224 5.90 -4.09 -0.23
CA VAL A 224 4.85 -3.85 0.78
C VAL A 224 5.02 -2.50 1.46
N VAL A 225 6.24 -2.16 1.91
CA VAL A 225 6.51 -0.86 2.54
C VAL A 225 6.22 0.30 1.59
N ARG A 226 6.68 0.22 0.34
CA ARG A 226 6.44 1.28 -0.65
C ARG A 226 4.97 1.39 -1.04
N ALA A 227 4.27 0.25 -1.14
CA ALA A 227 2.83 0.20 -1.40
C ALA A 227 2.03 0.89 -0.30
N ILE A 228 2.39 0.70 0.97
CA ILE A 228 1.75 1.38 2.10
C ILE A 228 1.88 2.91 1.98
N TYR A 229 3.08 3.44 1.74
CA TYR A 229 3.25 4.89 1.53
C TYR A 229 2.42 5.40 0.34
N TRP A 230 2.46 4.67 -0.78
CA TRP A 230 1.74 5.06 -1.99
C TRP A 230 0.22 5.07 -1.78
N ALA A 231 -0.32 4.03 -1.14
CA ALA A 231 -1.73 3.89 -0.81
C ALA A 231 -2.19 4.98 0.17
N ALA A 232 -1.35 5.30 1.17
CA ALA A 232 -1.57 6.41 2.11
C ALA A 232 -1.36 7.81 1.50
N LYS A 233 -1.00 7.90 0.21
CA LYS A 233 -0.69 9.15 -0.50
C LYS A 233 0.43 9.96 0.14
N LYS A 234 1.40 9.28 0.75
CA LYS A 234 2.62 9.86 1.31
C LYS A 234 3.78 9.67 0.34
N SER A 235 4.86 10.43 0.56
CA SER A 235 6.11 10.23 -0.19
C SER A 235 6.64 8.82 0.06
N VAL A 236 6.93 8.09 -1.02
CA VAL A 236 7.38 6.70 -0.95
C VAL A 236 8.81 6.62 -0.45
N LYS A 237 9.02 5.81 0.60
CA LYS A 237 10.34 5.56 1.19
C LYS A 237 10.71 4.08 1.08
N ASP A 238 12.00 3.80 1.06
CA ASP A 238 12.53 2.44 1.18
C ASP A 238 12.44 1.95 2.63
N PRO A 239 12.37 0.62 2.85
CA PRO A 239 12.62 0.03 4.16
C PRO A 239 13.97 0.49 4.75
N LYS A 240 13.97 0.85 6.03
CA LYS A 240 15.18 1.15 6.82
C LYS A 240 15.98 -0.10 7.17
#